data_AF-A0A0F9JXH9-F1
#
_entry.id   AF-A0A0F9JXH9-F1
#
_cell.length_a   1.000
_cell.length_b   1.000
_cell.length_c   1.000
_cell.angle_alpha   90.00
_cell.angle_beta   90.00
_cell.angle_gamma   90.00
#
_symmetry.space_group_name_H-M   'P 1'
#
loop_
_entity.id
_entity.type
_entity.pdbx_description
1 polymer ?
#
loop_
_entity_poly.entity_id
_entity_poly.type
_entity_poly.pdbx_seq_one_letter_code
_entity_poly.pdbx_strand_id
1 'polypeptide(L)'
;MLCQDVGPPDAKIILVGEAPGKNEDRTGIPFSGAAGTLLKQMLTHSGIRFADCYVTNVMNVQPPNNKFEYFYDGKLPGASLEASIIKLRDKLEAIRPQVIITLGAEALRAVCNKRKITAYRGTWLSFRDIPVLPTFHPAYVLRQYQSHVVVEMDFTKAVSSYIKEPPEMILGPSLQQVVHWVDIAIRDFGIKKYGRIAYDIETVGKHIRCIAFTNGCQRPICIPFIRFKSSDLAKVGTTRVMLQSQSQAAGSYWSSRDEVHVLNAIQRLFDSGIEIVGQNSIGFDAPLLQDEFGLHIREHIMDTMHAWHCLYSELPMGLSFLCSVLTDYANYWTDKVTTDDISEWKYNVMDAVVTLEVSYKIEKELKESNFEHAY
;
A
#
# COMPACT_ATOMS: atom_id res chain seq x y z
N MET A 1 2.79 -17.02 -34.86
CA MET A 1 2.25 -18.31 -34.35
C MET A 1 1.34 -18.02 -33.16
N LEU A 2 0.41 -18.89 -32.79
CA LEU A 2 -0.30 -18.72 -31.50
C LEU A 2 0.61 -19.19 -30.37
N CYS A 3 0.88 -18.32 -29.41
CA CYS A 3 1.55 -18.69 -28.17
C CYS A 3 0.53 -19.36 -27.26
N GLN A 4 0.84 -20.58 -26.79
CA GLN A 4 -0.05 -21.34 -25.93
C GLN A 4 0.22 -21.03 -24.46
N ASP A 5 -0.79 -21.29 -23.63
CA ASP A 5 -0.59 -21.30 -22.18
C ASP A 5 0.23 -22.54 -21.80
N VAL A 6 1.00 -22.44 -20.72
CA VAL A 6 1.84 -23.55 -20.23
C VAL A 6 1.73 -23.66 -18.72
N GLY A 7 1.83 -24.89 -18.21
CA GLY A 7 1.82 -25.17 -16.77
C GLY A 7 0.72 -26.14 -16.35
N PRO A 8 0.72 -26.55 -15.08
CA PRO A 8 -0.23 -27.52 -14.56
C PRO A 8 -1.63 -26.91 -14.44
N PRO A 9 -2.71 -27.67 -14.75
CA PRO A 9 -4.08 -27.16 -14.67
C PRO A 9 -4.55 -26.85 -13.24
N ASP A 10 -3.89 -27.43 -12.22
CA ASP A 10 -4.11 -27.24 -10.80
C ASP A 10 -3.09 -26.29 -10.15
N ALA A 11 -2.41 -25.46 -10.96
CA ALA A 11 -1.43 -24.50 -10.47
C ALA A 11 -2.02 -23.56 -9.40
N LYS A 12 -1.30 -23.44 -8.27
CA LYS A 12 -1.65 -22.50 -7.20
C LYS A 12 -1.34 -21.05 -7.55
N ILE A 13 -0.39 -20.83 -8.45
CA ILE A 13 0.05 -19.50 -8.90
C ILE A 13 -0.18 -19.40 -10.41
N ILE A 14 -0.91 -18.37 -10.82
CA ILE A 14 -1.00 -17.99 -12.24
C ILE A 14 -0.15 -16.76 -12.52
N LEU A 15 0.70 -16.81 -13.53
CA LEU A 15 1.41 -15.66 -14.08
C LEU A 15 0.67 -15.15 -15.32
N VAL A 16 0.32 -13.87 -15.32
CA VAL A 16 -0.35 -13.21 -16.45
C VAL A 16 0.56 -12.16 -17.06
N GLY A 17 1.06 -12.42 -18.26
CA GLY A 17 1.82 -11.46 -19.06
C GLY A 17 0.95 -10.65 -20.03
N GLU A 18 1.59 -9.77 -20.81
CA GLU A 18 0.93 -8.89 -21.77
C GLU A 18 0.60 -9.62 -23.08
N ALA A 19 1.64 -9.94 -23.87
CA ALA A 19 1.54 -10.63 -25.14
C ALA A 19 2.89 -11.30 -25.49
N PRO A 20 2.91 -12.27 -26.42
CA PRO A 20 4.13 -12.85 -26.97
C PRO A 20 5.08 -11.80 -27.55
N GLY A 21 6.37 -11.93 -27.24
CA GLY A 21 7.44 -11.24 -27.95
C GLY A 21 7.88 -12.02 -29.20
N LYS A 22 9.01 -11.59 -29.80
CA LYS A 22 9.55 -12.20 -31.04
C LYS A 22 9.95 -13.66 -30.87
N ASN A 23 10.48 -14.03 -29.70
CA ASN A 23 10.92 -15.40 -29.45
C ASN A 23 9.73 -16.30 -29.13
N GLU A 24 8.77 -15.77 -28.38
CA GLU A 24 7.51 -16.44 -28.06
C GLU A 24 6.69 -16.70 -29.33
N ASP A 25 6.63 -15.74 -30.28
CA ASP A 25 5.96 -15.94 -31.58
C ASP A 25 6.61 -17.05 -32.43
N ARG A 26 7.93 -17.22 -32.32
CA ARG A 26 8.68 -18.26 -33.04
C ARG A 26 8.55 -19.64 -32.42
N THR A 27 8.49 -19.70 -31.09
CA THR A 27 8.54 -20.96 -30.33
C THR A 27 7.16 -21.46 -29.91
N GLY A 28 6.17 -20.56 -29.83
CA GLY A 28 4.86 -20.83 -29.25
C GLY A 28 4.86 -20.91 -27.72
N ILE A 29 6.00 -20.68 -27.06
CA ILE A 29 6.19 -20.84 -25.61
C ILE A 29 6.29 -19.46 -24.96
N PRO A 30 5.47 -19.14 -23.93
CA PRO A 30 5.49 -17.85 -23.27
C PRO A 30 6.76 -17.68 -22.44
N PHE A 31 7.27 -16.45 -22.37
CA PHE A 31 8.48 -16.12 -21.61
C PHE A 31 9.69 -17.01 -22.01
N SER A 32 9.90 -17.16 -23.32
CA SER A 32 11.04 -17.88 -23.91
C SER A 32 12.20 -16.96 -24.31
N GLY A 33 11.99 -15.63 -24.32
CA GLY A 33 13.04 -14.64 -24.53
C GLY A 33 13.79 -14.19 -23.26
N ALA A 34 14.62 -13.16 -23.39
CA ALA A 34 15.44 -12.62 -22.30
C ALA A 34 14.61 -12.18 -21.08
N ALA A 35 13.43 -11.58 -21.31
CA ALA A 35 12.50 -11.20 -20.25
C ALA A 35 12.02 -12.42 -19.46
N GLY A 36 11.80 -13.55 -20.15
CA GLY A 36 11.40 -14.80 -19.52
C GLY A 36 12.52 -15.49 -18.76
N THR A 37 13.77 -15.40 -19.23
CA THR A 37 14.94 -15.85 -18.46
C THR A 37 15.04 -15.09 -17.14
N LEU A 38 14.92 -13.76 -17.17
CA LEU A 38 14.95 -12.93 -15.97
C LEU A 38 13.78 -13.24 -15.02
N LEU A 39 12.57 -13.43 -15.56
CA LEU A 39 11.41 -13.84 -14.77
C LEU A 39 11.68 -15.13 -13.99
N LYS A 40 12.21 -16.15 -14.66
CA LYS A 40 12.53 -17.45 -14.04
C LYS A 40 13.58 -17.31 -12.93
N GLN A 41 14.57 -16.45 -13.13
CA GLN A 41 15.59 -16.15 -12.12
C GLN A 41 14.96 -15.51 -10.88
N MET A 42 14.23 -14.40 -11.05
CA MET A 42 13.58 -13.68 -9.93
C MET A 42 12.59 -14.58 -9.18
N LEU A 43 11.77 -15.37 -9.89
CA LEU A 43 10.87 -16.35 -9.24
C LEU A 43 11.65 -17.37 -8.40
N THR A 44 12.76 -17.88 -8.93
CA THR A 44 13.60 -18.88 -8.22
C THR A 44 14.17 -18.29 -6.94
N HIS A 45 14.67 -17.05 -6.97
CA HIS A 45 15.18 -16.38 -5.77
C HIS A 45 14.09 -16.15 -4.71
N SER A 46 12.85 -15.94 -5.15
CA SER A 46 11.68 -15.81 -4.27
C SER A 46 11.04 -17.15 -3.86
N GLY A 47 11.67 -18.29 -4.17
CA GLY A 47 11.17 -19.62 -3.79
C GLY A 47 10.01 -20.14 -4.63
N ILE A 48 9.72 -19.52 -5.79
CA ILE A 48 8.67 -19.94 -6.72
C ILE A 48 9.29 -20.68 -7.90
N ARG A 49 8.89 -21.93 -8.13
CA ARG A 49 9.33 -22.69 -9.30
C ARG A 49 8.42 -22.36 -10.50
N PHE A 50 8.99 -21.82 -11.57
CA PHE A 50 8.24 -21.48 -12.79
C PHE A 50 7.44 -22.68 -13.36
N ALA A 51 7.94 -23.91 -13.21
CA ALA A 51 7.26 -25.12 -13.68
C ALA A 51 5.97 -25.47 -12.90
N ASP A 52 5.82 -24.96 -11.68
CA ASP A 52 4.60 -25.13 -10.86
C ASP A 52 3.56 -24.04 -11.14
N CYS A 53 3.93 -23.00 -11.89
CA CYS A 53 3.05 -21.92 -12.26
C CYS A 53 2.29 -22.25 -13.54
N TYR A 54 1.04 -21.80 -13.62
CA TYR A 54 0.33 -21.70 -14.90
C TYR A 54 0.59 -20.32 -15.50
N VAL A 55 0.97 -20.27 -16.77
CA VAL A 55 1.47 -19.07 -17.42
C VAL A 55 0.63 -18.77 -18.66
N THR A 56 0.05 -17.59 -18.69
CA THR A 56 -0.84 -17.09 -19.76
C THR A 56 -0.49 -15.65 -20.09
N ASN A 57 -0.99 -15.15 -21.22
CA ASN A 57 -0.93 -13.72 -21.57
C ASN A 57 -2.35 -13.15 -21.73
N VAL A 58 -2.46 -11.82 -21.75
CA VAL A 58 -3.70 -11.14 -22.14
C VAL A 58 -4.01 -11.41 -23.61
N MET A 59 -3.00 -11.33 -24.48
CA MET A 59 -3.10 -11.68 -25.90
C MET A 59 -2.20 -12.87 -26.21
N ASN A 60 -2.68 -13.82 -27.01
CA ASN A 60 -1.91 -15.01 -27.39
C ASN A 60 -1.19 -14.87 -28.75
N VAL A 61 -1.24 -13.68 -29.34
CA VAL A 61 -0.56 -13.32 -30.59
C VAL A 61 0.37 -12.15 -30.37
N GLN A 62 1.52 -12.17 -31.04
CA GLN A 62 2.44 -11.05 -31.01
C GLN A 62 1.82 -9.82 -31.68
N PRO A 63 1.79 -8.64 -31.01
CA PRO A 63 1.39 -7.41 -31.67
C PRO A 63 2.41 -7.00 -32.74
N PRO A 64 1.98 -6.41 -33.87
CA PRO A 64 2.88 -5.84 -34.86
C PRO A 64 3.93 -4.93 -34.22
N ASN A 65 5.20 -5.15 -34.55
CA ASN A 65 6.35 -4.41 -34.00
C ASN A 65 6.46 -4.43 -32.47
N ASN A 66 5.86 -5.41 -31.78
CA ASN A 66 5.76 -5.47 -30.30
C ASN A 66 5.06 -4.24 -29.69
N LYS A 67 4.08 -3.65 -30.37
CA LYS A 67 3.30 -2.50 -29.88
C LYS A 67 1.90 -2.93 -29.49
N PHE A 68 1.65 -3.12 -28.20
CA PHE A 68 0.37 -3.62 -27.69
C PHE A 68 -0.80 -2.67 -27.99
N GLU A 69 -0.53 -1.38 -28.22
CA GLU A 69 -1.51 -0.38 -28.66
C GLU A 69 -2.24 -0.77 -29.95
N TYR A 70 -1.67 -1.68 -30.76
CA TYR A 70 -2.33 -2.24 -31.93
C TYR A 70 -3.68 -2.89 -31.62
N PHE A 71 -3.87 -3.42 -30.41
CA PHE A 71 -5.12 -4.06 -30.00
C PHE A 71 -6.16 -3.09 -29.43
N TYR A 72 -5.89 -1.78 -29.47
CA TYR A 72 -6.77 -0.73 -28.97
C TYR A 72 -7.38 0.09 -30.12
N ASP A 73 -8.67 0.40 -29.98
CA ASP A 73 -9.37 1.41 -30.77
C ASP A 73 -9.34 2.73 -29.97
N GLY A 74 -8.24 3.47 -30.15
CA GLY A 74 -7.96 4.68 -29.37
C GLY A 74 -7.66 4.35 -27.90
N LYS A 75 -8.57 4.73 -26.98
CA LYS A 75 -8.41 4.45 -25.54
C LYS A 75 -9.16 3.19 -25.08
N LEU A 76 -10.01 2.64 -25.94
CA LEU A 76 -10.86 1.48 -25.65
C LEU A 76 -10.24 0.22 -26.25
N PRO A 77 -10.34 -0.94 -25.58
CA PRO A 77 -9.96 -2.20 -26.18
C PRO A 77 -10.71 -2.42 -27.50
N GLY A 78 -10.00 -2.84 -28.55
CA GLY A 78 -10.67 -3.31 -29.75
C GLY A 78 -11.33 -4.67 -29.54
N ALA A 79 -12.16 -5.10 -30.50
CA ALA A 79 -12.97 -6.32 -30.36
C ALA A 79 -12.15 -7.60 -30.06
N SER A 80 -10.94 -7.72 -30.64
CA SER A 80 -10.06 -8.87 -30.41
C SER A 80 -9.50 -8.90 -28.98
N LEU A 81 -9.12 -7.73 -28.45
CA LEU A 81 -8.63 -7.60 -27.07
C LEU A 81 -9.74 -7.85 -26.07
N GLU A 82 -10.93 -7.30 -26.31
CA GLU A 82 -12.09 -7.50 -25.45
C GLU A 82 -12.46 -8.98 -25.34
N ALA A 83 -12.54 -9.68 -26.49
CA ALA A 83 -12.79 -11.12 -26.51
C ALA A 83 -11.68 -11.91 -25.78
N SER A 84 -10.42 -11.49 -25.88
CA SER A 84 -9.31 -12.14 -25.20
C SER A 84 -9.35 -11.91 -23.68
N ILE A 85 -9.69 -10.70 -23.22
CA ILE A 85 -9.86 -10.37 -21.81
C ILE A 85 -10.99 -11.19 -21.19
N ILE A 86 -12.12 -11.34 -21.88
CA ILE A 86 -13.24 -12.17 -21.41
C ILE A 86 -12.76 -13.62 -21.23
N LYS A 87 -12.13 -14.20 -22.26
CA LYS A 87 -11.58 -15.57 -22.19
C LYS A 87 -10.55 -15.75 -21.08
N LEU A 88 -9.67 -14.76 -20.88
CA LEU A 88 -8.69 -14.78 -19.81
C LEU A 88 -9.41 -14.80 -18.45
N ARG A 89 -10.37 -13.91 -18.21
CA ARG A 89 -11.11 -13.83 -16.94
C ARG A 89 -11.88 -15.11 -16.65
N ASP A 90 -12.55 -15.68 -17.65
CA ASP A 90 -13.28 -16.94 -17.51
C ASP A 90 -12.32 -18.09 -17.16
N LYS A 91 -11.13 -18.12 -17.77
CA LYS A 91 -10.07 -19.08 -17.45
C LYS A 91 -9.57 -18.92 -16.00
N LEU A 92 -9.26 -17.69 -15.58
CA LEU A 92 -8.80 -17.41 -14.22
C LEU A 92 -9.85 -17.80 -13.17
N GLU A 93 -11.14 -17.56 -13.46
CA GLU A 93 -12.24 -17.99 -12.62
C GLU A 93 -12.44 -19.51 -12.63
N ALA A 94 -12.21 -20.19 -13.75
CA ALA A 94 -12.32 -21.65 -13.82
C ALA A 94 -11.20 -22.36 -13.04
N ILE A 95 -9.97 -21.84 -13.08
CA ILE A 95 -8.81 -22.45 -12.40
C ILE A 95 -8.85 -22.20 -10.88
N ARG A 96 -9.36 -21.05 -10.42
CA ARG A 96 -9.36 -20.63 -9.00
C ARG A 96 -7.99 -20.81 -8.31
N PRO A 97 -6.91 -20.18 -8.81
CA PRO A 97 -5.61 -20.28 -8.17
C PRO A 97 -5.62 -19.63 -6.77
N GLN A 98 -4.62 -19.93 -5.97
CA GLN A 98 -4.41 -19.26 -4.68
C GLN A 98 -3.99 -17.80 -4.87
N VAL A 99 -3.22 -17.50 -5.92
CA VAL A 99 -2.84 -16.13 -6.28
C VAL A 99 -2.66 -15.98 -7.79
N ILE A 100 -3.05 -14.81 -8.30
CA ILE A 100 -2.75 -14.35 -9.66
C ILE A 100 -1.67 -13.27 -9.57
N ILE A 101 -0.56 -13.46 -10.27
CA ILE A 101 0.49 -12.46 -10.40
C ILE A 101 0.37 -11.81 -11.77
N THR A 102 0.08 -10.50 -11.79
CA THR A 102 -0.01 -9.74 -13.05
C THR A 102 1.32 -9.06 -13.34
N LEU A 103 1.88 -9.31 -14.52
CA LEU A 103 3.18 -8.81 -14.95
C LEU A 103 2.96 -7.59 -15.86
N GLY A 104 3.03 -6.39 -15.29
CA GLY A 104 2.89 -5.13 -16.01
C GLY A 104 1.47 -4.58 -16.09
N ALA A 105 1.35 -3.41 -16.72
CA ALA A 105 0.13 -2.61 -16.72
C ALA A 105 -1.02 -3.23 -17.52
N GLU A 106 -0.74 -3.91 -18.64
CA GLU A 106 -1.78 -4.52 -19.47
C GLU A 106 -2.41 -5.74 -18.80
N ALA A 107 -1.61 -6.59 -18.16
CA ALA A 107 -2.11 -7.70 -17.34
C ALA A 107 -2.95 -7.20 -16.17
N LEU A 108 -2.46 -6.17 -15.45
CA LEU A 108 -3.21 -5.51 -14.37
C LEU A 108 -4.54 -4.94 -14.87
N ARG A 109 -4.55 -4.30 -16.05
CA ARG A 109 -5.76 -3.72 -16.65
C ARG A 109 -6.74 -4.81 -17.05
N ALA A 110 -6.28 -5.88 -17.68
CA ALA A 110 -7.11 -6.99 -18.09
C ALA A 110 -7.77 -7.68 -16.89
N VAL A 111 -7.03 -7.92 -15.81
CA VAL A 111 -7.55 -8.65 -14.65
C VAL A 111 -8.35 -7.73 -13.72
N CYS A 112 -7.80 -6.59 -13.30
CA CYS A 112 -8.36 -5.74 -12.25
C CYS A 112 -8.97 -4.42 -12.73
N ASN A 113 -8.92 -4.12 -14.04
CA ASN A 113 -9.35 -2.83 -14.60
C ASN A 113 -8.60 -1.61 -14.00
N LYS A 114 -7.35 -1.80 -13.58
CA LYS A 114 -6.45 -0.74 -13.09
C LYS A 114 -5.33 -0.49 -14.10
N ARG A 115 -4.85 0.76 -14.24
CA ARG A 115 -3.92 1.14 -15.35
C ARG A 115 -2.51 1.56 -14.91
N LYS A 116 -2.35 2.09 -13.69
CA LYS A 116 -1.08 2.65 -13.22
C LYS A 116 -0.30 1.60 -12.44
N ILE A 117 0.55 0.82 -13.12
CA ILE A 117 1.30 -0.27 -12.46
C ILE A 117 2.13 0.23 -11.26
N THR A 118 2.73 1.40 -11.35
CA THR A 118 3.51 2.01 -10.25
C THR A 118 2.70 2.29 -8.99
N ALA A 119 1.38 2.47 -9.11
CA ALA A 119 0.50 2.72 -7.97
C ALA A 119 0.00 1.43 -7.28
N TYR A 120 0.02 0.30 -8.01
CA TYR A 120 -0.59 -0.96 -7.56
C TYR A 120 0.40 -2.11 -7.39
N ARG A 121 1.64 -2.00 -7.88
CA ARG A 121 2.64 -3.06 -7.72
C ARG A 121 2.87 -3.41 -6.26
N GLY A 122 3.03 -4.70 -5.98
CA GLY A 122 3.16 -5.30 -4.65
C GLY A 122 1.97 -5.12 -3.72
N THR A 123 0.89 -4.48 -4.14
CA THR A 123 -0.30 -4.35 -3.29
C THR A 123 -1.29 -5.46 -3.57
N TRP A 124 -1.97 -5.93 -2.53
CA TRP A 124 -3.02 -6.92 -2.69
C TRP A 124 -4.26 -6.29 -3.32
N LEU A 125 -4.71 -6.89 -4.41
CA LEU A 125 -5.98 -6.65 -5.08
C LEU A 125 -6.78 -7.96 -5.11
N SER A 126 -8.01 -7.91 -5.63
CA SER A 126 -8.82 -9.10 -5.82
C SER A 126 -9.42 -9.17 -7.23
N PHE A 127 -9.60 -10.40 -7.71
CA PHE A 127 -10.35 -10.74 -8.91
C PHE A 127 -11.32 -11.87 -8.58
N ARG A 128 -12.61 -11.53 -8.45
CA ARG A 128 -13.67 -12.50 -8.08
C ARG A 128 -13.26 -13.34 -6.85
N ASP A 129 -12.81 -12.66 -5.78
CA ASP A 129 -12.28 -13.24 -4.53
C ASP A 129 -10.96 -14.03 -4.62
N ILE A 130 -10.30 -14.06 -5.79
CA ILE A 130 -8.92 -14.55 -5.92
C ILE A 130 -7.95 -13.39 -5.61
N PRO A 131 -6.98 -13.57 -4.71
CA PRO A 131 -5.89 -12.60 -4.50
C PRO A 131 -5.11 -12.32 -5.79
N VAL A 132 -4.91 -11.04 -6.09
CA VAL A 132 -4.09 -10.59 -7.22
C VAL A 132 -2.93 -9.75 -6.69
N LEU A 133 -1.71 -10.10 -7.07
CA LEU A 133 -0.51 -9.32 -6.78
C LEU A 133 0.08 -8.77 -8.09
N PRO A 134 -0.05 -7.46 -8.37
CA PRO A 134 0.59 -6.85 -9.53
C PRO A 134 2.09 -6.65 -9.30
N THR A 135 2.90 -6.78 -10.33
CA THR A 135 4.31 -6.36 -10.31
C THR A 135 4.76 -5.87 -11.69
N PHE A 136 5.98 -5.36 -11.79
CA PHE A 136 6.51 -4.89 -13.06
C PHE A 136 6.72 -6.03 -14.06
N HIS A 137 6.53 -5.72 -15.34
CA HIS A 137 6.84 -6.68 -16.39
C HIS A 137 8.36 -6.92 -16.45
N PRO A 138 8.85 -8.16 -16.63
CA PRO A 138 10.29 -8.45 -16.66
C PRO A 138 11.06 -7.66 -17.75
N ALA A 139 10.41 -7.35 -18.87
CA ALA A 139 11.00 -6.48 -19.91
C ALA A 139 11.25 -5.04 -19.44
N TYR A 140 10.48 -4.53 -18.47
CA TYR A 140 10.77 -3.24 -17.83
C TYR A 140 12.01 -3.35 -16.94
N VAL A 141 12.12 -4.42 -16.15
CA VAL A 141 13.29 -4.67 -15.29
C VAL A 141 14.58 -4.78 -16.09
N LEU A 142 14.55 -5.40 -17.28
CA LEU A 142 15.72 -5.42 -18.17
C LEU A 142 16.22 -4.02 -18.59
N ARG A 143 15.33 -3.02 -18.63
CA ARG A 143 15.69 -1.62 -18.95
C ARG A 143 16.00 -0.80 -17.70
N GLN A 144 15.40 -1.17 -16.57
CA GLN A 144 15.46 -0.48 -15.29
C GLN A 144 15.81 -1.49 -14.20
N TYR A 145 17.07 -1.92 -14.19
CA TYR A 145 17.51 -3.05 -13.36
C TYR A 145 17.40 -2.76 -11.86
N GLN A 146 17.38 -1.49 -11.44
CA GLN A 146 17.09 -1.09 -10.06
C GLN A 146 15.75 -1.63 -9.53
N SER A 147 14.77 -1.88 -10.41
CA SER A 147 13.48 -2.46 -10.02
C SER A 147 13.52 -3.98 -9.79
N HIS A 148 14.65 -4.65 -10.04
CA HIS A 148 14.80 -6.09 -9.84
C HIS A 148 14.48 -6.51 -8.41
N VAL A 149 15.10 -5.83 -7.43
CA VAL A 149 14.91 -6.11 -5.99
C VAL A 149 13.44 -5.94 -5.59
N VAL A 150 12.77 -4.92 -6.11
CA VAL A 150 11.35 -4.66 -5.84
C VAL A 150 10.46 -5.79 -6.37
N VAL A 151 10.75 -6.33 -7.56
CA VAL A 151 9.99 -7.44 -8.14
C VAL A 151 10.20 -8.73 -7.34
N GLU A 152 11.40 -8.98 -6.83
CA GLU A 152 11.67 -10.14 -5.95
C GLU A 152 10.99 -9.99 -4.59
N MET A 153 10.93 -8.77 -4.03
CA MET A 153 10.13 -8.48 -2.83
C MET A 153 8.65 -8.76 -3.09
N ASP A 154 8.11 -8.30 -4.24
CA ASP A 154 6.72 -8.58 -4.64
C ASP A 154 6.48 -10.10 -4.77
N PHE A 155 7.36 -10.86 -5.43
CA PHE A 155 7.21 -12.31 -5.56
C PHE A 155 7.30 -13.04 -4.21
N THR A 156 8.19 -12.63 -3.32
CA THR A 156 8.31 -13.19 -1.97
C THR A 156 7.00 -12.98 -1.20
N LYS A 157 6.40 -11.79 -1.33
CA LYS A 157 5.09 -11.49 -0.77
C LYS A 157 3.98 -12.34 -1.38
N ALA A 158 4.01 -12.60 -2.69
CA ALA A 158 2.99 -13.40 -3.38
C ALA A 158 2.81 -14.81 -2.76
N VAL A 159 3.88 -15.37 -2.17
CA VAL A 159 3.85 -16.67 -1.50
C VAL A 159 2.89 -16.70 -0.31
N SER A 160 2.67 -15.58 0.39
CA SER A 160 1.71 -15.54 1.50
C SER A 160 0.28 -15.77 1.01
N SER A 161 -0.05 -15.32 -0.21
CA SER A 161 -1.39 -15.37 -0.81
C SER A 161 -2.48 -14.86 0.15
N TYR A 162 -2.12 -13.94 1.04
CA TYR A 162 -2.94 -13.51 2.16
C TYR A 162 -3.17 -12.01 2.08
N ILE A 163 -4.44 -11.62 2.06
CA ILE A 163 -4.85 -10.22 2.18
C ILE A 163 -5.25 -10.01 3.63
N LYS A 164 -4.50 -9.14 4.31
CA LYS A 164 -4.74 -8.77 5.69
C LYS A 164 -5.90 -7.79 5.77
N GLU A 165 -6.90 -8.15 6.57
CA GLU A 165 -8.02 -7.26 6.86
C GLU A 165 -7.58 -6.12 7.79
N PRO A 166 -8.08 -4.88 7.55
CA PRO A 166 -7.89 -3.79 8.49
C PRO A 166 -8.40 -4.14 9.89
N PRO A 167 -7.74 -3.66 10.96
CA PRO A 167 -8.25 -3.86 12.31
C PRO A 167 -9.57 -3.11 12.52
N GLU A 168 -10.35 -3.54 13.52
CA GLU A 168 -11.49 -2.75 13.98
C GLU A 168 -11.00 -1.43 14.61
N MET A 169 -11.58 -0.31 14.19
CA MET A 169 -11.08 1.05 14.51
C MET A 169 -12.08 1.83 15.35
N ILE A 170 -11.59 2.72 16.21
CA ILE A 170 -12.38 3.73 16.90
C ILE A 170 -12.30 5.03 16.09
N LEU A 171 -13.37 5.39 15.41
CA LEU A 171 -13.45 6.59 14.56
C LEU A 171 -14.41 7.60 15.19
N GLY A 172 -14.01 8.87 15.27
CA GLY A 172 -14.82 9.89 15.95
C GLY A 172 -15.15 9.52 17.40
N PRO A 173 -14.13 9.29 18.26
CA PRO A 173 -14.34 8.91 19.65
C PRO A 173 -15.07 9.99 20.45
N SER A 174 -15.65 9.57 21.59
CA SER A 174 -15.98 10.48 22.69
C SER A 174 -14.73 10.83 23.51
N LEU A 175 -14.81 11.89 24.32
CA LEU A 175 -13.74 12.25 25.25
C LEU A 175 -13.35 11.08 26.17
N GLN A 176 -14.35 10.33 26.68
CA GLN A 176 -14.09 9.18 27.54
C GLN A 176 -13.33 8.07 26.80
N GLN A 177 -13.62 7.85 25.53
CA GLN A 177 -12.89 6.86 24.73
C GLN A 177 -11.44 7.27 24.49
N VAL A 178 -11.16 8.56 24.26
CA VAL A 178 -9.78 9.08 24.11
C VAL A 178 -9.00 8.87 25.41
N VAL A 179 -9.54 9.36 26.53
CA VAL A 179 -8.88 9.25 27.85
C VAL A 179 -8.64 7.79 28.20
N HIS A 180 -9.65 6.93 28.00
CA HIS A 180 -9.53 5.50 28.26
C HIS A 180 -8.45 4.84 27.39
N TRP A 181 -8.43 5.12 26.08
CA TRP A 181 -7.43 4.54 25.18
C TRP A 181 -5.99 4.88 25.63
N VAL A 182 -5.76 6.15 25.98
CA VAL A 182 -4.47 6.64 26.49
C VAL A 182 -4.09 5.94 27.79
N ASP A 183 -5.00 5.89 28.76
CA ASP A 183 -4.70 5.29 30.07
C ASP A 183 -4.38 3.78 29.93
N ILE A 184 -5.09 3.07 29.06
CA ILE A 184 -4.79 1.67 28.75
C ILE A 184 -3.45 1.54 28.03
N ALA A 185 -3.12 2.45 27.10
CA ALA A 185 -1.84 2.41 26.40
C ALA A 185 -0.66 2.58 27.38
N ILE A 186 -0.70 3.61 28.23
CA ILE A 186 0.33 3.86 29.25
C ILE A 186 0.47 2.65 30.19
N ARG A 187 -0.66 2.10 30.66
CA ARG A 187 -0.65 0.93 31.54
C ARG A 187 -0.06 -0.30 30.85
N ASP A 188 -0.54 -0.61 29.64
CA ASP A 188 -0.17 -1.82 28.89
C ASP A 188 1.32 -1.78 28.47
N PHE A 189 1.87 -0.59 28.19
CA PHE A 189 3.31 -0.39 28.02
C PHE A 189 4.08 -0.65 29.32
N GLY A 190 3.61 -0.13 30.46
CA GLY A 190 4.25 -0.35 31.77
C GLY A 190 4.36 -1.82 32.16
N ILE A 191 3.43 -2.67 31.70
CA ILE A 191 3.47 -4.14 31.88
C ILE A 191 4.11 -4.89 30.69
N LYS A 192 4.75 -4.17 29.76
CA LYS A 192 5.45 -4.70 28.58
C LYS A 192 4.59 -5.59 27.67
N LYS A 193 3.30 -5.29 27.56
CA LYS A 193 2.39 -6.01 26.66
C LYS A 193 2.73 -5.78 25.19
N TYR A 194 3.30 -4.62 24.87
CA TYR A 194 3.83 -4.26 23.56
C TYR A 194 5.07 -3.36 23.74
N GLY A 195 5.86 -3.20 22.67
CA GLY A 195 7.09 -2.41 22.72
C GLY A 195 6.89 -0.92 22.46
N ARG A 196 6.06 -0.56 21.47
CA ARG A 196 5.94 0.81 20.95
C ARG A 196 4.54 1.16 20.46
N ILE A 197 4.28 2.45 20.23
CA ILE A 197 3.09 2.95 19.52
C ILE A 197 3.49 3.69 18.25
N ALA A 198 2.60 3.72 17.28
CA ALA A 198 2.73 4.59 16.11
C ALA A 198 1.60 5.61 16.06
N TYR A 199 1.86 6.72 15.39
CA TYR A 199 0.88 7.75 15.11
C TYR A 199 1.03 8.28 13.68
N ASP A 200 -0.01 8.95 13.21
CA ASP A 200 -0.02 9.68 11.94
C ASP A 200 -0.97 10.88 12.07
N ILE A 201 -0.71 11.97 11.33
CA ILE A 201 -1.61 13.12 11.28
C ILE A 201 -2.14 13.35 9.87
N GLU A 202 -3.37 13.85 9.78
CA GLU A 202 -3.89 14.42 8.54
C GLU A 202 -4.07 15.92 8.69
N THR A 203 -3.90 16.64 7.58
CA THR A 203 -3.98 18.10 7.58
C THR A 203 -5.00 18.63 6.59
N VAL A 204 -5.60 19.76 6.90
CA VAL A 204 -6.40 20.57 5.98
C VAL A 204 -5.81 21.97 5.92
N GLY A 205 -5.17 22.30 4.80
CA GLY A 205 -4.40 23.53 4.67
C GLY A 205 -3.15 23.49 5.55
N LYS A 206 -3.15 24.27 6.64
CA LYS A 206 -2.07 24.30 7.64
C LYS A 206 -2.49 23.76 9.01
N HIS A 207 -3.70 23.23 9.10
CA HIS A 207 -4.31 22.80 10.36
C HIS A 207 -4.38 21.28 10.44
N ILE A 208 -4.07 20.74 11.61
CA ILE A 208 -4.22 19.33 11.94
C ILE A 208 -5.71 19.01 11.98
N ARG A 209 -6.11 18.15 11.05
CA ARG A 209 -7.49 17.69 10.91
C ARG A 209 -7.79 16.57 11.90
N CYS A 210 -6.88 15.61 12.04
CA CYS A 210 -7.00 14.48 12.95
C CYS A 210 -5.64 13.86 13.25
N ILE A 211 -5.57 13.12 14.36
CA ILE A 211 -4.40 12.35 14.79
C ILE A 211 -4.83 10.90 15.01
N ALA A 212 -4.15 9.95 14.39
CA ALA A 212 -4.36 8.53 14.60
C ALA A 212 -3.30 7.94 15.51
N PHE A 213 -3.68 6.94 16.31
CA PHE A 213 -2.76 6.16 17.14
C PHE A 213 -3.05 4.67 17.07
N THR A 214 -1.98 3.86 17.17
CA THR A 214 -2.05 2.41 17.32
C THR A 214 -0.94 1.90 18.23
N ASN A 215 -1.18 0.77 18.89
CA ASN A 215 -0.17 0.02 19.64
C ASN A 215 -0.18 -1.49 19.27
N GLY A 216 -0.95 -1.86 18.26
CA GLY A 216 -1.11 -3.25 17.80
C GLY A 216 -1.90 -4.17 18.74
N CYS A 217 -2.29 -3.72 19.94
CA CYS A 217 -2.98 -4.50 20.97
C CYS A 217 -4.41 -4.03 21.25
N GLN A 218 -4.65 -2.73 21.19
CA GLN A 218 -5.95 -2.09 21.29
C GLN A 218 -6.50 -1.79 19.89
N ARG A 219 -7.81 -1.56 19.79
CA ARG A 219 -8.38 -0.98 18.56
C ARG A 219 -7.69 0.36 18.30
N PRO A 220 -7.09 0.58 17.12
CA PRO A 220 -6.51 1.87 16.79
C PRO A 220 -7.60 2.95 16.75
N ILE A 221 -7.20 4.18 17.02
CA ILE A 221 -8.11 5.31 17.24
C ILE A 221 -7.74 6.47 16.32
N CYS A 222 -8.74 7.10 15.71
CA CYS A 222 -8.61 8.40 15.05
C CYS A 222 -9.25 9.47 15.92
N ILE A 223 -8.49 10.50 16.29
CA ILE A 223 -8.94 11.63 17.10
C ILE A 223 -9.06 12.86 16.18
N PRO A 224 -10.27 13.19 15.71
CA PRO A 224 -10.51 14.37 14.87
C PRO A 224 -10.52 15.67 15.67
N PHE A 225 -10.06 16.75 15.02
CA PHE A 225 -10.12 18.13 15.51
C PHE A 225 -10.96 19.01 14.59
N ILE A 226 -11.04 18.69 13.28
CA ILE A 226 -11.83 19.43 12.29
C ILE A 226 -12.83 18.50 11.58
N ARG A 227 -14.05 19.00 11.33
CA ARG A 227 -15.10 18.34 10.52
C ARG A 227 -15.47 19.13 9.28
N PHE A 228 -15.83 18.46 8.19
CA PHE A 228 -16.50 19.07 7.03
C PHE A 228 -18.03 18.93 7.12
N LYS A 229 -18.79 19.95 6.71
CA LYS A 229 -20.24 19.77 6.51
C LYS A 229 -20.49 18.93 5.26
N SER A 230 -21.37 17.95 5.39
CA SER A 230 -21.77 16.99 4.35
C SER A 230 -22.40 17.61 3.08
N SER A 231 -22.57 18.93 3.01
CA SER A 231 -23.03 19.68 1.83
C SER A 231 -21.91 20.34 1.00
N ASP A 232 -20.69 20.46 1.54
CA ASP A 232 -19.68 21.37 0.99
C ASP A 232 -18.75 20.70 -0.04
N LEU A 233 -19.04 19.45 -0.39
CA LEU A 233 -18.14 18.53 -1.07
C LEU A 233 -18.43 18.36 -2.58
N ALA A 234 -19.43 19.06 -3.10
CA ALA A 234 -19.84 18.91 -4.51
C ALA A 234 -18.89 19.57 -5.53
N LYS A 235 -17.80 20.25 -5.13
CA LYS A 235 -16.90 20.92 -6.07
C LYS A 235 -15.46 21.03 -5.60
N VAL A 236 -14.65 19.97 -5.70
CA VAL A 236 -13.20 20.17 -5.88
C VAL A 236 -12.62 19.08 -6.78
N GLY A 237 -12.66 19.34 -8.09
CA GLY A 237 -11.68 18.82 -9.03
C GLY A 237 -10.56 19.85 -9.15
N THR A 238 -9.31 19.36 -9.13
CA THR A 238 -8.03 20.08 -9.36
C THR A 238 -7.43 20.90 -8.21
N THR A 239 -6.24 20.43 -7.81
CA THR A 239 -5.02 21.10 -7.32
C THR A 239 -5.13 22.53 -6.77
N ARG A 240 -4.71 22.67 -5.49
CA ARG A 240 -4.55 23.91 -4.68
C ARG A 240 -5.86 24.57 -4.23
N VAL A 241 -6.30 24.22 -3.03
CA VAL A 241 -7.24 25.06 -2.27
C VAL A 241 -6.46 26.23 -1.66
N MET A 242 -6.58 27.41 -2.26
CA MET A 242 -6.41 28.67 -1.54
C MET A 242 -7.71 28.93 -0.77
N LEU A 243 -7.64 28.91 0.57
CA LEU A 243 -8.74 29.38 1.41
C LEU A 243 -8.84 30.91 1.28
N GLN A 244 -9.76 31.38 0.44
CA GLN A 244 -10.19 32.78 0.49
C GLN A 244 -11.18 32.97 1.63
N SER A 245 -10.91 33.98 2.44
CA SER A 245 -11.73 34.47 3.53
C SER A 245 -13.13 34.86 3.05
N GLN A 246 -14.16 34.13 3.52
CA GLN A 246 -15.36 34.65 4.21
C GLN A 246 -16.44 33.55 4.32
N SER A 247 -16.56 33.00 5.54
CA SER A 247 -17.66 32.26 6.18
C SER A 247 -18.11 30.86 5.69
N GLN A 248 -17.67 29.85 6.47
CA GLN A 248 -18.30 28.54 6.82
C GLN A 248 -18.22 27.40 5.77
N ALA A 249 -17.86 26.14 6.09
CA ALA A 249 -18.05 25.44 7.37
C ALA A 249 -17.09 24.26 7.65
N ALA A 250 -15.81 24.54 7.93
CA ALA A 250 -15.01 23.67 8.78
C ALA A 250 -15.35 24.01 10.25
N GLY A 251 -15.79 23.03 11.04
CA GLY A 251 -16.11 23.21 12.46
C GLY A 251 -15.15 22.42 13.35
N SER A 252 -14.88 22.89 14.57
CA SER A 252 -14.16 22.06 15.54
C SER A 252 -15.00 20.83 15.87
N TYR A 253 -14.34 19.69 15.99
CA TYR A 253 -14.96 18.45 16.45
C TYR A 253 -15.31 18.53 17.95
N TRP A 254 -14.51 19.23 18.74
CA TRP A 254 -14.62 19.29 20.19
C TRP A 254 -15.21 20.62 20.67
N SER A 255 -15.79 20.60 21.87
CA SER A 255 -15.95 21.84 22.62
C SER A 255 -14.58 22.34 23.07
N SER A 256 -14.38 23.65 23.24
CA SER A 256 -13.08 24.18 23.69
C SER A 256 -12.60 23.57 25.01
N ARG A 257 -13.53 23.16 25.88
CA ARG A 257 -13.21 22.46 27.13
C ARG A 257 -12.74 21.02 26.87
N ASP A 258 -13.45 20.28 26.05
CA ASP A 258 -13.11 18.87 25.76
C ASP A 258 -11.81 18.77 24.96
N GLU A 259 -11.56 19.73 24.07
CA GLU A 259 -10.33 19.80 23.28
C GLU A 259 -9.10 19.89 24.19
N VAL A 260 -9.13 20.74 25.22
CA VAL A 260 -8.07 20.82 26.23
C VAL A 260 -7.87 19.49 26.96
N HIS A 261 -8.95 18.77 27.27
CA HIS A 261 -8.84 17.45 27.91
C HIS A 261 -8.25 16.39 26.97
N VAL A 262 -8.60 16.41 25.69
CA VAL A 262 -8.03 15.54 24.65
C VAL A 262 -6.54 15.82 24.49
N LEU A 263 -6.15 17.08 24.30
CA LEU A 263 -4.74 17.46 24.14
C LEU A 263 -3.91 17.09 25.37
N ASN A 264 -4.42 17.33 26.59
CA ASN A 264 -3.75 16.88 27.81
C ASN A 264 -3.60 15.36 27.89
N ALA A 265 -4.58 14.59 27.41
CA ALA A 265 -4.46 13.13 27.35
C ALA A 265 -3.36 12.70 26.37
N ILE A 266 -3.29 13.32 25.19
CA ILE A 266 -2.25 13.04 24.20
C ILE A 266 -0.86 13.43 24.74
N GLN A 267 -0.71 14.58 25.39
CA GLN A 267 0.58 14.97 25.99
C GLN A 267 1.02 13.98 27.07
N ARG A 268 0.10 13.51 27.94
CA ARG A 268 0.42 12.44 28.91
C ARG A 268 0.91 11.16 28.24
N LEU A 269 0.38 10.82 27.07
CA LEU A 269 0.84 9.66 26.31
C LEU A 269 2.30 9.85 25.88
N PHE A 270 2.64 11.01 25.31
CA PHE A 270 4.01 11.32 24.89
C PHE A 270 5.00 11.46 26.07
N ASP A 271 4.54 11.94 27.22
CA ASP A 271 5.36 12.08 28.43
C ASP A 271 5.56 10.75 29.19
N SER A 272 4.81 9.71 28.84
CA SER A 272 4.80 8.43 29.57
C SER A 272 6.09 7.61 29.46
N GLY A 273 6.98 7.94 28.52
CA GLY A 273 8.16 7.15 28.18
C GLY A 273 7.87 5.95 27.28
N ILE A 274 6.65 5.83 26.74
CA ILE A 274 6.33 4.90 25.66
C ILE A 274 7.27 5.14 24.47
N GLU A 275 7.76 4.07 23.87
CA GLU A 275 8.50 4.12 22.60
C GLU A 275 7.57 4.60 21.47
N ILE A 276 7.96 5.68 20.78
CA ILE A 276 7.19 6.26 19.67
C ILE A 276 7.86 5.94 18.34
N VAL A 277 7.08 5.47 17.38
CA VAL A 277 7.49 5.40 15.97
C VAL A 277 6.61 6.25 15.08
N GLY A 278 7.18 6.73 13.99
CA GLY A 278 6.50 7.55 13.00
C GLY A 278 7.06 7.31 11.60
N GLN A 279 6.44 7.92 10.60
CA GLN A 279 6.86 7.87 9.21
C GLN A 279 7.06 9.30 8.72
N ASN A 280 8.31 9.70 8.49
CA ASN A 280 8.67 11.11 8.22
C ASN A 280 8.18 12.08 9.32
N SER A 281 7.97 11.56 10.52
CA SER A 281 7.31 12.30 11.59
C SER A 281 8.26 13.25 12.31
N ILE A 282 9.57 12.96 12.35
CA ILE A 282 10.56 13.85 12.98
C ILE A 282 10.65 15.18 12.20
N GLY A 283 10.59 15.12 10.87
CA GLY A 283 10.73 16.28 10.00
C GLY A 283 9.42 16.99 9.65
N PHE A 284 8.27 16.36 9.89
CA PHE A 284 6.97 16.87 9.44
C PHE A 284 5.90 16.88 10.55
N ASP A 285 5.46 15.72 11.02
CA ASP A 285 4.32 15.63 11.94
C ASP A 285 4.61 16.24 13.31
N ALA A 286 5.76 15.93 13.91
CA ALA A 286 6.12 16.40 15.24
C ALA A 286 6.26 17.94 15.31
N PRO A 287 6.92 18.60 14.34
CA PRO A 287 6.89 20.07 14.25
C PRO A 287 5.47 20.64 14.17
N LEU A 288 4.58 20.05 13.36
CA LEU A 288 3.19 20.53 13.24
C LEU A 288 2.40 20.36 14.54
N LEU A 289 2.55 19.22 15.21
CA LEU A 289 1.94 18.95 16.52
C LEU A 289 2.40 19.96 17.58
N GLN A 290 3.69 20.31 17.56
CA GLN A 290 4.26 21.31 18.45
C GLN A 290 3.75 22.71 18.12
N ASP A 291 3.76 23.10 16.84
CA ASP A 291 3.40 24.44 16.40
C ASP A 291 1.91 24.75 16.61
N GLU A 292 1.02 23.80 16.35
CA GLU A 292 -0.43 24.02 16.43
C GLU A 292 -1.03 23.70 17.80
N PHE A 293 -0.60 22.60 18.43
CA PHE A 293 -1.19 22.13 19.68
C PHE A 293 -0.25 22.24 20.89
N GLY A 294 1.00 22.64 20.71
CA GLY A 294 2.00 22.63 21.79
C GLY A 294 2.33 21.22 22.30
N LEU A 295 2.05 20.19 21.48
CA LEU A 295 2.32 18.80 21.84
C LEU A 295 3.80 18.49 21.61
N HIS A 296 4.48 18.02 22.66
CA HIS A 296 5.89 17.67 22.60
C HIS A 296 6.06 16.16 22.66
N ILE A 297 6.75 15.61 21.66
CA ILE A 297 7.16 14.21 21.64
C ILE A 297 8.58 14.14 22.19
N ARG A 298 8.78 13.35 23.25
CA ARG A 298 10.07 13.27 23.93
C ARG A 298 11.17 12.69 23.05
N GLU A 299 10.89 11.57 22.41
CA GLU A 299 11.82 10.85 21.55
C GLU A 299 11.05 9.92 20.60
N HIS A 300 11.49 9.87 19.34
CA HIS A 300 11.12 8.81 18.40
C HIS A 300 12.21 7.76 18.42
N ILE A 301 11.86 6.52 18.76
CA ILE A 301 12.79 5.40 18.66
C ILE A 301 13.01 4.96 17.21
N MET A 302 12.08 5.31 16.31
CA MET A 302 12.20 5.06 14.88
C MET A 302 11.32 6.00 14.05
N ASP A 303 11.92 6.64 13.06
CA ASP A 303 11.30 7.13 11.85
C ASP A 303 11.51 6.11 10.73
N THR A 304 10.42 5.46 10.30
CA THR A 304 10.46 4.35 9.34
C THR A 304 10.98 4.78 7.97
N MET A 305 10.85 6.06 7.60
CA MET A 305 11.41 6.59 6.35
C MET A 305 12.94 6.56 6.38
N HIS A 306 13.53 7.07 7.47
CA HIS A 306 14.98 7.11 7.64
C HIS A 306 15.56 5.71 7.84
N ALA A 307 14.92 4.89 8.68
CA ALA A 307 15.35 3.53 8.96
C ALA A 307 15.36 2.66 7.68
N TRP A 308 14.33 2.81 6.84
CA TRP A 308 14.29 2.18 5.52
C TRP A 308 15.42 2.66 4.61
N HIS A 309 15.69 3.98 4.59
CA HIS A 309 16.73 4.55 3.74
C HIS A 309 18.15 4.07 4.12
N CYS A 310 18.38 3.71 5.40
CA CYS A 310 19.63 3.08 5.85
C CYS A 310 19.82 1.67 5.26
N LEU A 311 18.74 0.89 5.12
CA LEU A 311 18.77 -0.44 4.49
C LEU A 311 18.82 -0.37 2.97
N TYR A 312 18.01 0.51 2.39
CA TYR A 312 17.73 0.56 0.96
C TYR A 312 17.75 2.00 0.43
N SER A 313 18.94 2.59 0.34
CA SER A 313 19.11 3.99 -0.07
C SER A 313 18.61 4.32 -1.49
N GLU A 314 18.55 3.32 -2.37
CA GLU A 314 18.13 3.46 -3.76
C GLU A 314 16.61 3.27 -3.97
N LEU A 315 15.89 2.77 -2.96
CA LEU A 315 14.45 2.47 -3.06
C LEU A 315 13.59 3.64 -2.57
N PRO A 316 12.35 3.78 -3.08
CA PRO A 316 11.40 4.74 -2.52
C PRO A 316 11.17 4.50 -1.03
N MET A 317 10.95 5.57 -0.27
CA MET A 317 10.82 5.52 1.20
C MET A 317 9.46 6.01 1.72
N GLY A 318 8.54 6.33 0.81
CA GLY A 318 7.18 6.73 1.18
C GLY A 318 6.35 5.56 1.71
N LEU A 319 5.41 5.84 2.61
CA LEU A 319 4.63 4.81 3.30
C LEU A 319 3.87 3.87 2.35
N SER A 320 3.34 4.40 1.25
CA SER A 320 2.68 3.58 0.21
C SER A 320 3.59 2.52 -0.38
N PHE A 321 4.87 2.86 -0.58
CA PHE A 321 5.88 1.90 -1.04
C PHE A 321 6.23 0.91 0.07
N LEU A 322 6.48 1.37 1.30
CA LEU A 322 6.78 0.46 2.42
C LEU A 322 5.64 -0.52 2.69
N CYS A 323 4.39 -0.04 2.69
CA CYS A 323 3.20 -0.88 2.80
C CYS A 323 3.17 -1.95 1.70
N SER A 324 3.44 -1.55 0.47
CA SER A 324 3.38 -2.47 -0.67
C SER A 324 4.43 -3.59 -0.61
N VAL A 325 5.58 -3.39 0.04
CA VAL A 325 6.64 -4.43 0.12
C VAL A 325 6.70 -5.16 1.47
N LEU A 326 6.28 -4.53 2.58
CA LEU A 326 6.50 -5.05 3.94
C LEU A 326 5.23 -5.53 4.66
N THR A 327 4.03 -5.18 4.18
CA THR A 327 2.77 -5.54 4.86
C THR A 327 1.84 -6.28 3.92
N ASP A 328 0.86 -7.00 4.46
CA ASP A 328 -0.13 -7.76 3.68
C ASP A 328 -1.47 -7.04 3.50
N TYR A 329 -1.53 -5.73 3.73
CA TYR A 329 -2.76 -4.96 3.51
C TYR A 329 -3.08 -4.76 2.03
N ALA A 330 -4.38 -4.65 1.74
CA ALA A 330 -4.87 -4.20 0.44
C ALA A 330 -4.48 -2.72 0.18
N ASN A 331 -4.52 -2.31 -1.09
CA ASN A 331 -4.22 -0.94 -1.51
C ASN A 331 -5.29 0.06 -1.02
N TYR A 332 -5.07 0.69 0.13
CA TYR A 332 -6.04 1.62 0.73
C TYR A 332 -5.80 3.10 0.35
N TRP A 333 -4.68 3.44 -0.29
CA TRP A 333 -4.28 4.82 -0.58
C TRP A 333 -4.55 5.28 -2.01
N THR A 334 -4.54 4.39 -3.01
CA THR A 334 -4.58 4.82 -4.42
C THR A 334 -5.94 5.40 -4.82
N ASP A 335 -7.01 4.89 -4.20
CA ASP A 335 -8.38 5.34 -4.42
C ASP A 335 -8.93 6.02 -3.15
N LYS A 336 -8.06 6.72 -2.38
CA LYS A 336 -8.43 7.45 -1.15
C LYS A 336 -9.59 8.41 -1.42
N VAL A 337 -10.68 8.21 -0.69
CA VAL A 337 -11.84 9.10 -0.71
C VAL A 337 -11.59 10.20 0.31
N THR A 338 -11.28 11.40 -0.17
CA THR A 338 -11.02 12.58 0.70
C THR A 338 -12.28 13.40 0.93
N THR A 339 -13.43 12.93 0.43
CA THR A 339 -14.67 13.70 0.40
C THR A 339 -15.55 13.49 1.62
N ASP A 340 -15.18 12.64 2.58
CA ASP A 340 -15.96 12.50 3.80
C ASP A 340 -15.04 12.23 5.00
N ASP A 341 -15.52 12.59 6.18
CA ASP A 341 -14.75 12.49 7.41
C ASP A 341 -14.42 11.03 7.77
N ILE A 342 -15.34 10.08 7.55
CA ILE A 342 -15.14 8.68 7.94
C ILE A 342 -14.04 8.04 7.09
N SER A 343 -14.06 8.25 5.78
CA SER A 343 -13.03 7.73 4.87
C SER A 343 -11.65 8.32 5.19
N GLU A 344 -11.58 9.61 5.50
CA GLU A 344 -10.32 10.24 5.90
C GLU A 344 -9.79 9.66 7.22
N TRP A 345 -10.67 9.50 8.22
CA TRP A 345 -10.28 8.97 9.52
C TRP A 345 -9.83 7.51 9.45
N LYS A 346 -10.46 6.70 8.58
CA LYS A 346 -10.01 5.33 8.30
C LYS A 346 -8.63 5.33 7.66
N TYR A 347 -8.39 6.22 6.70
CA TYR A 347 -7.11 6.35 6.03
C TYR A 347 -6.00 6.72 7.04
N ASN A 348 -6.21 7.75 7.87
CA ASN A 348 -5.25 8.18 8.89
C ASN A 348 -4.92 7.04 9.89
N VAL A 349 -5.93 6.27 10.30
CA VAL A 349 -5.70 5.08 11.13
C VAL A 349 -4.88 4.02 10.42
N MET A 350 -5.13 3.79 9.14
CA MET A 350 -4.34 2.83 8.36
C MET A 350 -2.89 3.27 8.23
N ASP A 351 -2.60 4.55 8.04
CA ASP A 351 -1.23 5.06 7.97
C ASP A 351 -0.48 4.82 9.30
N ALA A 352 -1.12 5.07 10.45
CA ALA A 352 -0.54 4.73 11.76
C ALA A 352 -0.34 3.21 11.94
N VAL A 353 -1.32 2.39 11.55
CA VAL A 353 -1.27 0.91 11.64
C VAL A 353 -0.13 0.34 10.80
N VAL A 354 -0.01 0.79 9.56
CA VAL A 354 1.04 0.37 8.64
C VAL A 354 2.40 0.83 9.14
N THR A 355 2.52 2.06 9.62
CA THR A 355 3.77 2.59 10.20
C THR A 355 4.26 1.70 11.35
N LEU A 356 3.36 1.28 12.25
CA LEU A 356 3.71 0.37 13.34
C LEU A 356 4.22 -0.97 12.81
N GLU A 357 3.50 -1.60 11.88
CA GLU A 357 3.88 -2.90 11.33
C GLU A 357 5.20 -2.84 10.55
N VAL A 358 5.37 -1.83 9.72
CA VAL A 358 6.59 -1.54 8.97
C VAL A 358 7.77 -1.38 9.92
N SER A 359 7.60 -0.67 11.04
CA SER A 359 8.68 -0.47 12.02
C SER A 359 9.24 -1.80 12.56
N TYR A 360 8.39 -2.80 12.81
CA TYR A 360 8.84 -4.11 13.28
C TYR A 360 9.57 -4.90 12.19
N LYS A 361 9.15 -4.76 10.93
CA LYS A 361 9.80 -5.42 9.78
C LYS A 361 11.18 -4.82 9.51
N ILE A 362 11.26 -3.48 9.48
CA ILE A 362 12.52 -2.76 9.28
C ILE A 362 13.48 -3.04 10.43
N GLU A 363 13.01 -2.99 11.68
CA GLU A 363 13.85 -3.29 12.83
C GLU A 363 14.46 -4.69 12.69
N LYS A 364 13.63 -5.71 12.41
CA LYS A 364 14.10 -7.07 12.21
C LYS A 364 15.21 -7.15 11.15
N GLU A 365 15.04 -6.46 10.03
CA GLU A 365 16.00 -6.47 8.92
C GLU A 365 17.28 -5.69 9.23
N LEU A 366 17.19 -4.59 9.99
CA LEU A 366 18.35 -3.89 10.54
C LEU A 366 19.18 -4.82 11.43
N LYS A 367 18.52 -5.64 12.26
CA LYS A 367 19.20 -6.65 13.11
C LYS A 367 19.90 -7.72 12.28
N GLU A 368 19.17 -8.30 11.33
CA GLU A 368 19.70 -9.37 10.45
C GLU A 368 20.86 -8.89 9.57
N SER A 369 20.87 -7.61 9.22
CA SER A 369 21.89 -7.00 8.37
C SER A 369 23.03 -6.32 9.16
N ASN A 370 23.00 -6.38 10.50
CA ASN A 370 23.99 -5.73 11.39
C ASN A 370 24.07 -4.19 11.23
N PHE A 371 22.96 -3.55 10.85
CA PHE A 371 22.84 -2.08 10.68
C PHE A 371 22.19 -1.41 11.89
N GLU A 372 21.96 -2.12 13.00
CA GLU A 372 21.31 -1.56 14.21
C GLU A 372 21.98 -0.28 14.74
N HIS A 373 23.31 -0.18 14.60
CA HIS A 373 24.09 0.98 15.07
C HIS A 373 24.23 2.09 14.02
N ALA A 374 23.81 1.85 12.77
CA ALA A 374 23.83 2.83 11.70
C ALA A 374 22.56 3.69 11.66
N TYR A 375 21.53 3.27 12.41
CA TYR A 375 20.26 3.96 12.55
C TYR A 375 20.23 4.84 13.80
#